data_AF-A0A7G7KH21-F1
#
_entry.id   AF-A0A7G7KH21-F1
#
_cell.length_a   1.000
_cell.length_b   1.000
_cell.length_c   1.000
_cell.angle_alpha   90.00
_cell.angle_beta   90.00
_cell.angle_gamma   90.00
#
_symmetry.space_group_name_H-M   'P 1'
#
loop_
_entity.id
_entity.type
_entity.pdbx_description
1 polymer ?
#
loop_
_entity_poly.entity_id
_entity_poly.type
_entity_poly.pdbx_seq_one_letter_code
_entity_poly.pdbx_strand_id
1 'polypeptide(L)'
;MRLHHRLLTAAGFTLVELLVAASVGVLLSLTASQLMFSHMRSSSALEATQRLRDDWNRTTHFIESEVALSERVLTNAALINLAQCNPAISSAEFRFALEIRRDLPPALYFVRDNAENSLDWIGTSSLWRCGPGIADNGDYANIIDTSTSSLLTAQRLVDGMNANCHLTVSSTPTGVSKSLRYELCIQGLTSYSYSQAVDTYSRISPVFSYPNTNTLCSDEYLTIEGFYKLSGGTAGADTLQVPTIALNEYNDILICGYGGGDTINGSRANDVLEAGDSGRNPEPGATINGNDGSDRLRGGPGNDILSGGSGDDVLIGGAGNDMLDGGLGENQYLPGSGTNVITGGASLDIVFIDSNKADVDGLGNCTKTSCALTYVANGTNSSATASGVEVLIFRDGRYDITN
;
A
#
# COMPACT_ATOMS: atom_id res chain seq x y z
N MET A 1 -55.77 12.85 -55.04
CA MET A 1 -56.96 13.09 -54.19
C MET A 1 -58.32 13.04 -54.90
N ARG A 2 -58.50 13.45 -56.16
CA ARG A 2 -59.83 13.46 -56.83
C ARG A 2 -60.41 12.08 -57.21
N LEU A 3 -59.59 11.03 -57.40
CA LEU A 3 -60.10 9.68 -57.71
C LEU A 3 -60.57 8.89 -56.48
N HIS A 4 -59.93 9.07 -55.31
CA HIS A 4 -60.29 8.37 -54.07
C HIS A 4 -61.56 8.92 -53.41
N HIS A 5 -61.89 10.20 -53.65
CA HIS A 5 -63.08 10.81 -53.05
C HIS A 5 -64.39 10.22 -53.59
N ARG A 6 -64.43 9.84 -54.88
CA ARG A 6 -65.65 9.28 -55.53
C ARG A 6 -65.99 7.86 -55.09
N LEU A 7 -65.01 7.07 -54.66
CA LEU A 7 -65.22 5.68 -54.21
C LEU A 7 -65.79 5.61 -52.79
N LEU A 8 -65.40 6.54 -51.90
CA LEU A 8 -65.83 6.53 -50.50
C LEU A 8 -67.21 7.17 -50.29
N THR A 9 -67.58 8.15 -51.13
CA THR A 9 -68.96 8.70 -51.14
C THR A 9 -69.98 7.70 -51.69
N ALA A 10 -69.56 6.75 -52.54
CA ALA A 10 -70.43 5.68 -53.05
C ALA A 10 -70.76 4.60 -52.01
N ALA A 11 -70.01 4.56 -50.90
CA ALA A 11 -70.23 3.66 -49.76
C ALA A 11 -71.06 4.28 -48.62
N GLY A 12 -71.61 5.48 -48.82
CA GLY A 12 -72.53 6.13 -47.87
C GLY A 12 -71.90 7.05 -46.81
N PHE A 13 -70.57 7.26 -46.85
CA PHE A 13 -69.90 8.13 -45.88
C PHE A 13 -70.01 9.60 -46.25
N THR A 14 -70.38 10.43 -45.27
CA THR A 14 -70.46 11.88 -45.40
C THR A 14 -69.07 12.52 -45.35
N LEU A 15 -68.92 13.71 -45.94
CA LEU A 15 -67.67 14.48 -45.91
C LEU A 15 -67.17 14.72 -44.48
N VAL A 16 -68.10 14.87 -43.53
CA VAL A 16 -67.82 15.08 -42.10
C VAL A 16 -67.17 13.85 -41.48
N GLU A 17 -67.68 12.64 -41.77
CA GLU A 17 -67.10 11.38 -41.26
C GLU A 17 -65.68 11.14 -41.79
N LEU A 18 -65.42 11.48 -43.05
CA LEU A 18 -64.08 11.43 -43.64
C LEU A 18 -63.10 12.44 -43.00
N LEU A 19 -63.58 13.65 -42.69
CA LEU A 19 -62.77 14.67 -42.01
C LEU A 19 -62.46 14.27 -40.56
N VAL A 20 -63.43 13.67 -39.86
CA VAL A 20 -63.26 13.16 -38.50
C VAL A 20 -62.31 11.97 -38.48
N ALA A 21 -62.42 11.04 -39.43
CA ALA A 21 -61.49 9.91 -39.53
C ALA A 21 -60.05 10.37 -39.82
N ALA A 22 -59.88 11.37 -40.70
CA ALA A 22 -58.57 11.94 -41.00
C ALA A 22 -57.99 12.69 -39.78
N SER A 23 -58.79 13.47 -39.06
CA SER A 23 -58.33 14.21 -37.88
C SER A 23 -57.98 13.29 -36.72
N VAL A 24 -58.77 12.24 -36.48
CA VAL A 24 -58.48 11.19 -35.49
C VAL A 24 -57.21 10.42 -35.86
N GLY A 25 -57.02 10.08 -37.14
CA GLY A 25 -55.79 9.42 -37.62
C GLY A 25 -54.54 10.27 -37.42
N VAL A 26 -54.61 11.58 -37.70
CA VAL A 26 -53.51 12.52 -37.47
C VAL A 26 -53.22 12.67 -35.98
N LEU A 27 -54.25 12.83 -35.13
CA LEU A 27 -54.07 12.92 -33.67
C LEU A 27 -53.40 11.68 -33.09
N LEU A 28 -53.85 10.48 -33.47
CA LEU A 28 -53.28 9.21 -33.01
C LEU A 28 -51.83 9.03 -33.45
N SER A 29 -51.48 9.46 -34.67
CA SER A 29 -50.09 9.40 -35.15
C SER A 29 -49.16 10.37 -34.40
N LEU A 30 -49.65 11.56 -34.05
CA LEU A 30 -48.89 12.56 -33.30
C LEU A 30 -48.67 12.14 -31.85
N THR A 31 -49.69 11.62 -31.18
CA THR A 31 -49.58 11.14 -29.80
C THR A 31 -48.72 9.89 -29.72
N ALA A 32 -48.85 8.95 -30.66
CA ALA A 32 -47.97 7.78 -30.75
C ALA A 32 -46.51 8.20 -31.01
N SER A 33 -46.27 9.17 -31.90
CA SER A 33 -44.92 9.70 -32.15
C SER A 33 -44.34 10.35 -30.89
N GLN A 34 -45.11 11.19 -30.19
CA GLN A 34 -44.68 11.82 -28.94
C GLN A 34 -44.39 10.80 -27.85
N LEU A 35 -45.22 9.76 -27.73
CA LEU A 35 -45.00 8.66 -26.79
C LEU A 35 -43.72 7.88 -27.14
N MET A 36 -43.50 7.60 -28.43
CA MET A 36 -42.30 6.90 -28.89
C MET A 36 -41.03 7.73 -28.67
N PHE A 37 -41.08 9.04 -28.93
CA PHE A 37 -39.96 9.95 -28.61
C PHE A 37 -39.72 10.07 -27.10
N SER A 38 -40.77 10.09 -26.30
CA SER A 38 -40.69 10.04 -24.83
C SER A 38 -40.02 8.75 -24.37
N HIS A 39 -40.40 7.60 -24.94
CA HIS A 39 -39.88 6.30 -24.57
C HIS A 39 -38.44 6.07 -25.04
N MET A 40 -38.07 6.60 -26.21
CA MET A 40 -36.68 6.58 -26.68
C MET A 40 -35.79 7.43 -25.77
N ARG A 41 -36.23 8.63 -25.38
CA ARG A 41 -35.49 9.51 -24.46
C ARG A 41 -35.33 8.90 -23.07
N SER A 42 -36.35 8.23 -22.55
CA SER A 42 -36.24 7.55 -21.25
C SER A 42 -35.31 6.33 -21.31
N SER A 43 -35.33 5.56 -22.40
CA SER A 43 -34.43 4.42 -22.58
C SER A 43 -32.96 4.84 -22.69
N SER A 44 -32.65 5.89 -23.47
CA SER A 44 -31.29 6.40 -23.61
C SER A 44 -30.75 6.99 -22.30
N ALA A 45 -31.62 7.66 -21.52
CA ALA A 45 -31.23 8.19 -20.21
C ALA A 45 -30.97 7.06 -19.20
N LEU A 46 -31.76 5.98 -19.24
CA LEU A 46 -31.55 4.82 -18.39
C LEU A 46 -30.23 4.11 -18.72
N GLU A 47 -29.96 3.86 -20.00
CA GLU A 47 -28.69 3.25 -20.44
C GLU A 47 -27.49 4.11 -20.07
N ALA A 48 -27.56 5.43 -20.25
CA ALA A 48 -26.48 6.34 -19.83
C ALA A 48 -26.25 6.30 -18.31
N THR A 49 -27.33 6.23 -17.51
CA THR A 49 -27.24 6.11 -16.05
C THR A 49 -26.62 4.78 -15.62
N GLN A 50 -26.94 3.68 -16.30
CA GLN A 50 -26.34 2.37 -16.03
C GLN A 50 -24.84 2.37 -16.33
N ARG A 51 -24.42 2.94 -17.47
CA ARG A 51 -22.99 3.06 -17.80
C ARG A 51 -22.22 3.85 -16.76
N LEU A 52 -22.77 4.97 -16.27
CA LEU A 52 -22.16 5.76 -15.20
C LEU A 52 -22.03 4.97 -13.90
N ARG A 53 -23.04 4.15 -13.56
CA ARG A 53 -22.99 3.30 -12.36
C ARG A 53 -21.92 2.21 -12.49
N ASP A 54 -21.82 1.57 -13.66
CA ASP A 54 -20.82 0.54 -13.90
C ASP A 54 -19.40 1.12 -13.86
N ASP A 55 -19.20 2.32 -14.40
CA ASP A 55 -17.94 3.06 -14.34
C ASP A 55 -17.56 3.45 -12.90
N TRP A 56 -18.55 3.88 -12.11
CA TRP A 56 -18.38 4.17 -10.68
C TRP A 56 -17.99 2.92 -9.89
N ASN A 57 -18.68 1.79 -10.08
CA ASN A 57 -18.32 0.53 -9.42
C ASN A 57 -16.90 0.08 -9.78
N ARG A 58 -16.52 0.19 -11.06
CA ARG A 58 -15.16 -0.12 -11.52
C ARG A 58 -14.13 0.77 -10.84
N THR A 59 -14.42 2.06 -10.71
CA THR A 59 -13.51 2.99 -10.04
C THR A 59 -13.38 2.69 -8.55
N THR A 60 -14.47 2.38 -7.85
CA THR A 60 -14.42 1.99 -6.44
C THR A 60 -13.53 0.77 -6.26
N HIS A 61 -13.77 -0.31 -7.02
CA HIS A 61 -12.94 -1.52 -6.93
C HIS A 61 -11.50 -1.29 -7.33
N PHE A 62 -11.26 -0.41 -8.30
CA PHE A 62 -9.90 -0.02 -8.69
C PHE A 62 -9.17 0.67 -7.53
N ILE A 63 -9.79 1.67 -6.88
CA ILE A 63 -9.22 2.34 -5.70
C ILE A 63 -8.98 1.33 -4.57
N GLU A 64 -9.94 0.45 -4.30
CA GLU A 64 -9.79 -0.63 -3.31
C GLU A 64 -8.57 -1.49 -3.58
N SER A 65 -8.38 -1.92 -4.83
CA SER A 65 -7.25 -2.75 -5.24
C SER A 65 -5.91 -2.03 -5.12
N GLU A 66 -5.85 -0.75 -5.48
CA GLU A 66 -4.65 0.07 -5.37
C GLU A 66 -4.27 0.37 -3.93
N VAL A 67 -5.25 0.63 -3.07
CA VAL A 67 -5.00 0.75 -1.63
C VAL A 67 -4.48 -0.56 -1.09
N ALA A 68 -5.11 -1.69 -1.46
CA ALA A 68 -4.65 -3.00 -1.02
C ALA A 68 -3.21 -3.32 -1.45
N LEU A 69 -2.74 -2.77 -2.57
CA LEU A 69 -1.36 -2.93 -3.03
C LEU A 69 -0.39 -1.89 -2.47
N SER A 70 -0.87 -0.87 -1.76
CA SER A 70 -0.01 0.18 -1.25
C SER A 70 0.66 -0.19 0.08
N GLU A 71 1.85 0.36 0.30
CA GLU A 71 2.53 0.24 1.59
C GLU A 71 1.98 1.27 2.59
N ARG A 72 1.67 2.48 2.10
CA ARG A 72 1.20 3.61 2.91
C ARG A 72 0.17 4.46 2.18
N VAL A 73 -0.74 5.02 2.96
CA VAL A 73 -1.72 6.01 2.54
C VAL A 73 -1.32 7.36 3.12
N LEU A 74 -1.19 8.37 2.26
CA LEU A 74 -0.82 9.73 2.61
C LEU A 74 -2.01 10.65 2.38
N THR A 75 -2.45 11.37 3.42
CA THR A 75 -3.56 12.33 3.34
C THR A 75 -3.13 13.77 3.58
N ASN A 76 -1.84 14.00 3.87
CA ASN A 76 -1.29 15.33 4.02
C ASN A 76 -0.49 15.74 2.76
N ALA A 77 -0.98 16.78 2.07
CA ALA A 77 -0.36 17.32 0.87
C ALA A 77 1.08 17.83 1.10
N ALA A 78 1.43 18.24 2.34
CA ALA A 78 2.76 18.76 2.65
C ALA A 78 3.88 17.71 2.56
N LEU A 79 3.51 16.42 2.63
CA LEU A 79 4.46 15.30 2.56
C LEU A 79 4.72 14.85 1.11
N ILE A 80 4.11 15.50 0.11
CA ILE A 80 4.09 15.00 -1.26
C ILE A 80 4.46 16.09 -2.26
N ASN A 81 5.26 15.72 -3.26
CA ASN A 81 5.52 16.56 -4.41
C ASN A 81 4.32 16.57 -5.37
N LEU A 82 3.44 17.57 -5.28
CA LEU A 82 2.28 17.71 -6.18
C LEU A 82 2.63 18.12 -7.62
N ALA A 83 3.86 18.58 -7.86
CA ALA A 83 4.34 18.97 -9.18
C ALA A 83 4.74 17.76 -10.04
N GLN A 84 4.70 16.52 -9.50
CA GLN A 84 5.01 15.30 -10.24
C GLN A 84 4.00 14.96 -11.35
N CYS A 85 2.85 15.63 -11.35
CA CYS A 85 1.75 15.39 -12.28
C CYS A 85 1.70 16.40 -13.42
N ASN A 86 1.22 15.95 -14.57
CA ASN A 86 0.91 16.78 -15.72
C ASN A 86 -0.60 16.78 -16.03
N PRO A 87 -1.29 17.92 -15.88
CA PRO A 87 -0.80 19.18 -15.32
C PRO A 87 -0.63 19.12 -13.79
N ALA A 88 0.20 20.01 -13.24
CA ALA A 88 0.50 20.07 -11.82
C ALA A 88 -0.76 20.26 -10.96
N ILE A 89 -0.75 19.71 -9.75
CA ILE A 89 -1.90 19.67 -8.85
C ILE A 89 -1.70 20.70 -7.74
N SER A 90 -2.77 21.38 -7.34
CA SER A 90 -2.80 22.26 -6.16
C SER A 90 -3.18 21.51 -4.89
N SER A 91 -2.81 22.04 -3.72
CA SER A 91 -3.16 21.42 -2.43
C SER A 91 -4.68 21.37 -2.17
N ALA A 92 -5.47 22.20 -2.85
CA ALA A 92 -6.93 22.20 -2.73
C ALA A 92 -7.61 21.09 -3.54
N GLU A 93 -7.00 20.67 -4.65
CA GLU A 93 -7.48 19.56 -5.49
C GLU A 93 -7.11 18.20 -4.87
N PHE A 94 -5.99 18.13 -4.16
CA PHE A 94 -5.49 16.91 -3.52
C PHE A 94 -6.50 16.28 -2.56
N ARG A 95 -6.60 14.95 -2.57
CA ARG A 95 -7.42 14.18 -1.63
C ARG A 95 -6.59 13.19 -0.83
N PHE A 96 -5.86 12.33 -1.53
CA PHE A 96 -4.94 11.38 -0.92
C PHE A 96 -3.89 10.92 -1.94
N ALA A 97 -2.82 10.30 -1.45
CA ALA A 97 -1.88 9.58 -2.28
C ALA A 97 -1.61 8.18 -1.71
N LEU A 98 -1.24 7.28 -2.60
CA LEU A 98 -0.86 5.91 -2.30
C LEU A 98 0.61 5.72 -2.63
N GLU A 99 1.39 5.42 -1.61
CA GLU A 99 2.77 4.97 -1.80
C GLU A 99 2.70 3.47 -2.10
N ILE A 100 2.70 3.12 -3.39
CA ILE A 100 2.62 1.71 -3.81
C ILE A 100 3.92 0.97 -3.42
N ARG A 101 5.05 1.67 -3.56
CA ARG A 101 6.38 1.20 -3.17
C ARG A 101 7.29 2.41 -2.90
N ARG A 102 8.21 2.31 -1.94
CA ARG A 102 9.10 3.42 -1.52
C ARG A 102 10.11 3.92 -2.56
N ASP A 103 10.36 3.15 -3.62
CA ASP A 103 11.23 3.53 -4.75
C ASP A 103 10.48 4.33 -5.83
N LEU A 104 9.14 4.29 -5.81
CA LEU A 104 8.31 4.92 -6.82
C LEU A 104 7.64 6.21 -6.32
N PRO A 105 7.41 7.19 -7.21
CA PRO A 105 6.55 8.32 -6.89
C PRO A 105 5.15 7.85 -6.46
N PRO A 106 4.53 8.47 -5.45
CA PRO A 106 3.23 8.04 -4.96
C PRO A 106 2.12 8.32 -5.99
N ALA A 107 1.15 7.42 -6.10
CA ALA A 107 -0.04 7.63 -6.92
C ALA A 107 -0.99 8.62 -6.25
N LEU A 108 -1.20 9.75 -6.90
CA LEU A 108 -1.99 10.89 -6.46
C LEU A 108 -3.44 10.79 -6.94
N TYR A 109 -4.37 10.98 -6.01
CA TYR A 109 -5.80 11.08 -6.27
C TYR A 109 -6.27 12.49 -5.92
N PHE A 110 -6.92 13.15 -6.89
CA PHE A 110 -7.34 14.53 -6.75
C PHE A 110 -8.65 14.79 -7.50
N VAL A 111 -9.41 15.77 -7.03
CA VAL A 111 -10.66 16.21 -7.66
C VAL A 111 -10.42 17.57 -8.28
N ARG A 112 -10.81 17.71 -9.55
CA ARG A 112 -10.65 18.94 -10.31
C ARG A 112 -11.98 19.36 -10.92
N ASP A 113 -12.23 20.67 -10.91
CA ASP A 113 -13.39 21.26 -11.57
C ASP A 113 -13.27 21.17 -13.09
N ASN A 114 -14.38 20.80 -13.73
CA ASN A 114 -14.49 20.74 -15.17
C ASN A 114 -14.57 22.18 -15.72
N ALA A 115 -13.97 22.43 -16.88
CA ALA A 115 -13.96 23.76 -17.49
C ALA A 115 -15.39 24.26 -17.78
N GLU A 116 -15.65 25.53 -17.47
CA GLU A 116 -16.94 26.17 -17.73
C GLU A 116 -17.33 26.04 -19.22
N ASN A 117 -18.55 25.55 -19.48
CA ASN A 117 -19.15 25.39 -20.82
C ASN A 117 -18.60 24.28 -21.72
N SER A 118 -17.85 23.30 -21.21
CA SER A 118 -17.62 22.08 -21.98
C SER A 118 -18.90 21.23 -22.01
N LEU A 119 -19.43 21.01 -23.21
CA LEU A 119 -20.60 20.16 -23.46
C LEU A 119 -20.28 18.66 -23.33
N ASP A 120 -19.03 18.32 -23.03
CA ASP A 120 -18.53 16.95 -22.96
C ASP A 120 -18.73 16.31 -21.57
N TRP A 121 -19.04 17.12 -20.54
CA TRP A 121 -19.09 16.67 -19.15
C TRP A 121 -20.48 16.77 -18.52
N ILE A 122 -20.80 15.79 -17.69
CA ILE A 122 -22.11 15.70 -17.03
C ILE A 122 -22.09 16.43 -15.67
N GLY A 123 -20.93 16.55 -15.02
CA GLY A 123 -20.76 17.17 -13.69
C GLY A 123 -19.89 18.42 -13.68
N THR A 124 -19.81 19.09 -12.51
CA THR A 124 -18.97 20.28 -12.32
C THR A 124 -17.51 19.94 -12.01
N SER A 125 -17.22 18.70 -11.62
CA SER A 125 -15.90 18.21 -11.27
C SER A 125 -15.74 16.74 -11.66
N SER A 126 -14.49 16.28 -11.71
CA SER A 126 -14.12 14.90 -12.01
C SER A 126 -13.04 14.39 -11.05
N LEU A 127 -13.01 13.06 -10.84
CA LEU A 127 -11.93 12.39 -10.11
C LEU A 127 -10.81 12.05 -11.08
N TRP A 128 -9.60 12.45 -10.72
CA TRP A 128 -8.38 12.20 -11.47
C TRP A 128 -7.37 11.41 -10.64
N ARG A 129 -6.58 10.61 -11.35
CA ARG A 129 -5.43 9.87 -10.83
C ARG A 129 -4.20 10.26 -11.62
N CYS A 130 -3.09 10.41 -10.93
CA CYS A 130 -1.79 10.62 -11.56
C CYS A 130 -0.77 9.79 -10.78
N GLY A 131 0.09 9.03 -11.45
CA GLY A 131 0.96 8.11 -10.73
C GLY A 131 1.40 6.92 -11.57
N PRO A 132 2.38 6.15 -11.07
CA PRO A 132 2.65 4.83 -11.60
C PRO A 132 1.41 3.96 -11.42
N GLY A 133 1.00 3.23 -12.45
CA GLY A 133 -0.09 2.25 -12.38
C GLY A 133 0.40 0.86 -12.75
N ILE A 134 -0.39 -0.18 -12.53
CA ILE A 134 -0.05 -1.54 -12.98
C ILE A 134 -0.63 -1.76 -14.38
N ALA A 135 0.21 -2.21 -15.30
CA ALA A 135 -0.19 -2.65 -16.64
C ALA A 135 -0.75 -4.09 -16.60
N ASP A 136 -1.35 -4.53 -17.71
CA ASP A 136 -1.96 -5.86 -17.86
C ASP A 136 -1.00 -7.04 -17.56
N ASN A 137 0.32 -6.79 -17.64
CA ASN A 137 1.36 -7.78 -17.38
C ASN A 137 1.87 -7.78 -15.92
N GLY A 138 1.32 -6.93 -15.04
CA GLY A 138 1.80 -6.78 -13.66
C GLY A 138 2.97 -5.82 -13.50
N ASP A 139 3.53 -5.30 -14.59
CA ASP A 139 4.59 -4.30 -14.58
C ASP A 139 4.04 -2.90 -14.27
N TYR A 140 4.85 -2.06 -13.62
CA TYR A 140 4.47 -0.67 -13.39
C TYR A 140 4.59 0.15 -14.69
N ALA A 141 3.48 0.70 -15.14
CA ALA A 141 3.40 1.68 -16.23
C ALA A 141 3.58 3.12 -15.68
N ASN A 142 4.17 3.99 -16.50
CA ASN A 142 4.61 5.35 -16.14
C ASN A 142 5.75 5.39 -15.10
N ILE A 143 6.75 4.52 -15.25
CA ILE A 143 8.02 4.64 -14.52
C ILE A 143 8.76 5.86 -15.08
N ILE A 144 9.21 6.75 -14.20
CA ILE A 144 10.10 7.85 -14.57
C ILE A 144 11.43 7.22 -15.03
N ASP A 145 11.64 7.11 -16.34
CA ASP A 145 12.99 6.92 -16.88
C ASP A 145 13.76 8.20 -16.57
N THR A 146 14.77 8.07 -15.70
CA THR A 146 15.61 9.16 -15.17
C THR A 146 16.32 9.98 -16.25
N SER A 147 16.20 9.59 -17.53
CA SER A 147 16.72 10.32 -18.69
C SER A 147 15.78 11.39 -19.26
N THR A 148 14.50 11.44 -18.90
CA THR A 148 13.60 12.55 -19.30
C THR A 148 12.65 12.91 -18.17
N SER A 149 12.62 14.20 -17.82
CA SER A 149 11.70 14.83 -16.87
C SER A 149 10.23 14.81 -17.36
N SER A 150 9.69 13.64 -17.69
CA SER A 150 8.31 13.46 -18.12
C SER A 150 7.45 13.29 -16.88
N LEU A 151 6.75 14.36 -16.52
CA LEU A 151 5.73 14.35 -15.49
C LEU A 151 4.66 13.29 -15.79
N LEU A 152 4.11 12.67 -14.75
CA LEU A 152 3.11 11.62 -14.88
C LEU A 152 1.81 12.22 -15.41
N THR A 153 1.31 11.72 -16.54
CA THR A 153 0.09 12.27 -17.16
C THR A 153 -1.12 11.89 -16.32
N ALA A 154 -1.90 12.88 -15.91
CA ALA A 154 -3.12 12.65 -15.15
C ALA A 154 -4.18 11.96 -16.03
N GLN A 155 -4.79 10.91 -15.48
CA GLN A 155 -5.87 10.14 -16.09
C GLN A 155 -7.16 10.39 -15.32
N ARG A 156 -8.27 10.58 -16.04
CA ARG A 156 -9.58 10.70 -15.43
C ARG A 156 -10.11 9.31 -15.09
N LEU A 157 -10.61 9.15 -13.87
CA LEU A 157 -11.25 7.92 -13.41
C LEU A 157 -12.77 7.99 -13.51
N VAL A 158 -13.38 9.08 -13.01
CA VAL A 158 -14.84 9.26 -12.98
C VAL A 158 -15.19 10.69 -13.32
N ASP A 159 -16.17 10.87 -14.22
CA ASP A 159 -16.82 12.15 -14.50
C ASP A 159 -18.17 12.24 -13.75
N GLY A 160 -18.67 13.46 -13.53
CA GLY A 160 -20.01 13.67 -12.98
C GLY A 160 -20.08 14.03 -11.50
N MET A 161 -18.97 14.48 -10.90
CA MET A 161 -18.94 14.91 -9.49
C MET A 161 -19.45 16.35 -9.39
N ASN A 162 -20.24 16.67 -8.36
CA ASN A 162 -20.79 18.01 -8.14
C ASN A 162 -20.39 18.54 -6.76
N ALA A 163 -20.79 19.78 -6.40
CA ALA A 163 -20.47 20.36 -5.08
C ALA A 163 -20.91 19.49 -3.88
N ASN A 164 -21.98 18.69 -4.04
CA ASN A 164 -22.50 17.78 -3.02
C ASN A 164 -21.96 16.34 -3.15
N CYS A 165 -21.36 15.99 -4.29
CA CYS A 165 -20.82 14.67 -4.60
C CYS A 165 -19.36 14.80 -4.96
N HIS A 166 -18.51 14.59 -3.96
CA HIS A 166 -17.08 14.55 -4.13
C HIS A 166 -16.50 13.33 -3.41
N LEU A 167 -15.24 13.04 -3.67
CA LEU A 167 -14.47 12.07 -2.91
C LEU A 167 -14.10 12.73 -1.57
N THR A 168 -14.62 12.21 -0.47
CA THR A 168 -14.17 12.58 0.87
C THR A 168 -13.25 11.49 1.42
N VAL A 169 -12.25 11.89 2.19
CA VAL A 169 -11.34 10.99 2.89
C VAL A 169 -11.31 11.42 4.34
N SER A 170 -11.58 10.50 5.27
CA SER A 170 -11.35 10.75 6.69
C SER A 170 -9.88 10.48 7.00
N SER A 171 -9.11 11.53 7.27
CA SER A 171 -7.67 11.45 7.55
C SER A 171 -7.37 11.03 8.99
N THR A 172 -6.24 10.37 9.20
CA THR A 172 -5.61 10.27 10.53
C THR A 172 -4.94 11.60 10.91
N PRO A 173 -4.78 11.93 12.21
CA PRO A 173 -4.21 13.21 12.67
C PRO A 173 -2.79 13.49 12.17
N THR A 174 -2.04 12.45 11.82
CA THR A 174 -0.64 12.53 11.39
C THR A 174 -0.47 12.59 9.87
N GLY A 175 -1.54 12.44 9.09
CA GLY A 175 -1.49 12.49 7.62
C GLY A 175 -0.91 11.24 6.94
N VAL A 176 -0.60 10.20 7.71
CA VAL A 176 -0.11 8.90 7.24
C VAL A 176 -0.96 7.81 7.89
N SER A 177 -1.47 6.87 7.09
CA SER A 177 -2.31 5.76 7.56
C SER A 177 -2.03 4.46 6.79
N LYS A 178 -2.39 3.33 7.37
CA LYS A 178 -2.49 2.02 6.68
C LYS A 178 -3.92 1.69 6.26
N SER A 179 -4.89 2.48 6.70
CA SER A 179 -6.28 2.39 6.29
C SER A 179 -6.71 3.66 5.57
N LEU A 180 -7.52 3.49 4.53
CA LEU A 180 -8.19 4.58 3.86
C LEU A 180 -9.69 4.34 3.98
N ARG A 181 -10.37 5.25 4.68
CA ARG A 181 -11.81 5.38 4.61
C ARG A 181 -12.14 6.55 3.69
N TYR A 182 -12.82 6.24 2.60
CA TYR A 182 -13.29 7.23 1.66
C TYR A 182 -14.77 7.05 1.36
N GLU A 183 -15.43 8.15 1.03
CA GLU A 183 -16.77 8.15 0.49
C GLU A 183 -16.72 8.73 -0.92
N LEU A 184 -17.11 7.92 -1.92
CA LEU A 184 -17.23 8.37 -3.30
C LEU A 184 -18.71 8.55 -3.65
N CYS A 185 -19.08 9.76 -4.07
CA CYS A 185 -20.43 10.12 -4.48
C CYS A 185 -20.47 10.55 -5.96
N ILE A 186 -21.49 10.12 -6.70
CA ILE A 186 -21.80 10.60 -8.06
C ILE A 186 -23.26 11.01 -8.18
N GLN A 187 -23.54 11.98 -9.06
CA GLN A 187 -24.92 12.39 -9.36
C GLN A 187 -25.46 11.62 -10.58
N GLY A 188 -26.65 11.05 -10.45
CA GLY A 188 -27.37 10.48 -11.59
C GLY A 188 -27.97 11.57 -12.50
N LEU A 189 -28.42 11.18 -13.70
CA LEU A 189 -29.11 12.09 -14.64
C LEU A 189 -30.45 12.62 -14.10
N THR A 190 -31.04 11.89 -13.16
CA THR A 190 -32.17 12.30 -12.31
C THR A 190 -31.59 12.71 -10.96
N SER A 191 -32.14 13.73 -10.26
CA SER A 191 -31.64 14.37 -9.02
C SER A 191 -31.25 13.48 -7.82
N TYR A 192 -31.19 12.16 -7.98
CA TYR A 192 -30.63 11.19 -7.06
C TYR A 192 -29.09 11.18 -7.11
N SER A 193 -28.48 11.11 -5.93
CA SER A 193 -27.05 10.81 -5.75
C SER A 193 -26.85 9.37 -5.33
N TYR A 194 -25.71 8.79 -5.71
CA TYR A 194 -25.23 7.50 -5.22
C TYR A 194 -23.95 7.75 -4.45
N SER A 195 -23.86 7.28 -3.20
CA SER A 195 -22.62 7.31 -2.42
C SER A 195 -22.31 5.94 -1.83
N GLN A 196 -21.03 5.65 -1.69
CA GLN A 196 -20.53 4.46 -1.02
C GLN A 196 -19.34 4.85 -0.15
N ALA A 197 -19.45 4.50 1.13
CA ALA A 197 -18.33 4.55 2.05
C ALA A 197 -17.62 3.20 2.01
N VAL A 198 -16.31 3.23 1.80
CA VAL A 198 -15.46 2.04 1.79
C VAL A 198 -14.36 2.22 2.80
N ASP A 199 -14.20 1.22 3.67
CA ASP A 199 -13.06 1.07 4.57
C ASP A 199 -12.10 0.05 3.95
N THR A 200 -10.92 0.51 3.54
CA THR A 200 -9.89 -0.32 2.90
C THR A 200 -8.59 -0.27 3.68
N TYR A 201 -7.80 -1.34 3.57
CA TYR A 201 -6.52 -1.47 4.25
C TYR A 201 -5.46 -1.84 3.24
N SER A 202 -4.29 -1.25 3.41
CA SER A 202 -3.12 -1.56 2.62
C SER A 202 -2.57 -2.93 3.03
N ARG A 203 -2.28 -3.82 2.07
CA ARG A 203 -1.66 -5.11 2.39
C ARG A 203 -0.17 -4.86 2.57
N ILE A 204 0.30 -5.24 3.74
CA ILE A 204 1.72 -5.16 4.08
C ILE A 204 2.43 -6.21 3.22
N SER A 205 3.34 -5.80 2.34
CA SER A 205 4.41 -6.70 1.92
C SER A 205 5.22 -7.01 3.17
N PRO A 206 5.18 -8.24 3.73
CA PRO A 206 5.86 -8.56 4.98
C PRO A 206 7.38 -8.36 4.86
N VAL A 207 7.88 -8.48 3.63
CA VAL A 207 9.30 -8.36 3.26
C VAL A 207 9.83 -6.94 3.44
N PHE A 208 8.99 -5.90 3.35
CA PHE A 208 9.43 -4.49 3.50
C PHE A 208 8.89 -3.80 4.75
N SER A 209 8.16 -4.51 5.61
CA SER A 209 7.76 -3.98 6.91
C SER A 209 8.95 -3.92 7.85
N TYR A 210 9.14 -2.76 8.48
CA TYR A 210 10.15 -2.57 9.52
C TYR A 210 10.00 -3.65 10.61
N PRO A 211 11.08 -4.36 10.98
CA PRO A 211 11.03 -5.33 12.07
C PRO A 211 10.49 -4.68 13.33
N ASN A 212 9.54 -5.32 13.99
CA ASN A 212 9.09 -4.83 15.29
C ASN A 212 10.25 -4.98 16.30
N THR A 213 10.45 -3.98 17.15
CA THR A 213 11.48 -4.01 18.21
C THR A 213 10.88 -4.26 19.59
N ASN A 214 9.62 -4.71 19.63
CA ASN A 214 8.97 -5.09 20.87
C ASN A 214 9.53 -6.41 21.37
N THR A 215 9.68 -6.54 22.68
CA THR A 215 10.12 -7.77 23.33
C THR A 215 8.90 -8.62 23.65
N LEU A 216 8.93 -9.89 23.26
CA LEU A 216 7.92 -10.88 23.64
C LEU A 216 8.21 -11.48 25.02
N CYS A 217 9.38 -11.21 25.59
CA CYS A 217 9.82 -11.70 26.89
C CYS A 217 9.36 -10.83 28.08
N SER A 218 8.63 -9.75 27.84
CA SER A 218 8.15 -8.82 28.88
C SER A 218 6.97 -9.35 29.72
N ASP A 219 6.22 -10.33 29.21
CA ASP A 219 5.11 -10.96 29.93
C ASP A 219 5.44 -12.42 30.25
N GLU A 220 5.47 -12.73 31.54
CA GLU A 220 5.76 -14.06 32.07
C GLU A 220 4.68 -15.08 31.63
N TYR A 221 3.44 -14.61 31.40
CA TYR A 221 2.26 -15.41 31.02
C TYR A 221 1.98 -15.42 29.52
N LEU A 222 2.82 -14.79 28.69
CA LEU A 222 2.63 -14.82 27.25
C LEU A 222 2.74 -16.26 26.75
N THR A 223 1.60 -16.83 26.38
CA THR A 223 1.50 -18.07 25.62
C THR A 223 1.18 -17.66 24.20
N ILE A 224 2.20 -17.68 23.35
CA ILE A 224 1.98 -17.51 21.92
C ILE A 224 1.48 -18.87 21.42
N GLU A 225 0.27 -18.93 20.90
CA GLU A 225 -0.25 -20.17 20.30
C GLU A 225 0.72 -20.66 19.23
N GLY A 226 1.20 -21.89 19.38
CA GLY A 226 2.18 -22.51 18.47
C GLY A 226 3.63 -22.50 18.98
N PHE A 227 4.01 -21.60 19.90
CA PHE A 227 5.37 -21.54 20.42
C PHE A 227 5.51 -22.20 21.79
N TYR A 228 6.60 -22.94 21.97
CA TYR A 228 7.00 -23.42 23.29
C TYR A 228 7.98 -22.44 23.95
N LYS A 229 7.54 -21.78 25.02
CA LYS A 229 8.42 -20.88 25.80
C LYS A 229 9.39 -21.69 26.66
N LEU A 230 10.68 -21.57 26.38
CA LEU A 230 11.73 -22.21 27.17
C LEU A 230 11.94 -21.43 28.48
N SER A 231 11.87 -22.14 29.61
CA SER A 231 12.26 -21.59 30.91
C SER A 231 13.75 -21.80 31.15
N GLY A 232 14.44 -20.83 31.73
CA GLY A 232 15.85 -20.99 32.11
C GLY A 232 16.72 -19.75 32.01
N GLY A 233 16.29 -18.71 31.28
CA GLY A 233 17.02 -17.45 31.22
C GLY A 233 16.98 -16.69 32.55
N THR A 234 18.10 -16.04 32.86
CA THR A 234 18.32 -15.22 34.03
C THR A 234 19.10 -13.96 33.63
N ALA A 235 19.25 -12.98 34.53
CA ALA A 235 20.05 -11.78 34.26
C ALA A 235 21.58 -12.02 34.29
N GLY A 236 22.03 -13.25 34.03
CA GLY A 236 23.42 -13.70 34.04
C GLY A 236 23.68 -14.59 32.83
N ALA A 237 24.95 -14.85 32.51
CA ALA A 237 25.30 -15.62 31.31
C ALA A 237 24.76 -17.06 31.37
N ASP A 238 23.77 -17.35 30.55
CA ASP A 238 23.14 -18.66 30.43
C ASP A 238 23.48 -19.34 29.09
N THR A 239 23.28 -20.66 29.05
CA THR A 239 23.29 -21.43 27.80
C THR A 239 21.92 -22.02 27.58
N LEU A 240 21.15 -21.40 26.69
CA LEU A 240 19.75 -21.72 26.42
C LEU A 240 19.66 -22.43 25.08
N GLN A 241 19.10 -23.64 25.09
CA GLN A 241 18.98 -24.48 23.91
C GLN A 241 17.79 -25.44 24.05
N VAL A 242 17.31 -25.97 22.94
CA VAL A 242 16.20 -26.95 22.94
C VAL A 242 16.56 -28.15 23.85
N PRO A 243 15.75 -28.47 24.87
CA PRO A 243 15.99 -29.62 25.71
C PRO A 243 15.71 -30.91 24.94
N THR A 244 16.71 -31.77 24.83
CA THR A 244 16.75 -33.02 24.04
C THR A 244 15.70 -34.08 24.37
N ILE A 245 14.79 -33.83 25.34
CA ILE A 245 13.93 -34.87 25.93
C ILE A 245 12.42 -34.52 25.85
N ALA A 246 12.04 -33.28 25.55
CA ALA A 246 10.63 -32.84 25.62
C ALA A 246 10.09 -32.16 24.36
N LEU A 247 10.96 -31.72 23.44
CA LEU A 247 10.60 -31.08 22.18
C LEU A 247 11.35 -31.80 21.05
N ASN A 248 10.70 -31.98 19.91
CA ASN A 248 11.44 -32.29 18.69
C ASN A 248 12.04 -30.99 18.13
N GLU A 249 13.06 -31.12 17.29
CA GLU A 249 13.73 -30.01 16.62
C GLU A 249 12.81 -29.22 15.66
N TYR A 250 11.52 -29.57 15.54
CA TYR A 250 10.57 -28.96 14.60
C TYR A 250 9.44 -28.19 15.30
N ASN A 251 9.59 -27.85 16.59
CA ASN A 251 8.64 -26.98 17.27
C ASN A 251 9.19 -25.56 17.33
N ASP A 252 8.35 -24.60 16.98
CA ASP A 252 8.61 -23.19 17.18
C ASP A 252 8.83 -22.91 18.67
N ILE A 253 9.94 -22.28 19.04
CA ILE A 253 10.28 -21.97 20.43
C ILE A 253 10.42 -20.47 20.68
N LEU A 254 10.09 -20.05 21.91
CA LEU A 254 10.42 -18.72 22.41
C LEU A 254 11.49 -18.86 23.50
N ILE A 255 12.67 -18.30 23.28
CA ILE A 255 13.74 -18.23 24.29
C ILE A 255 13.90 -16.80 24.76
N CYS A 256 13.90 -16.61 26.08
CA CYS A 256 14.13 -15.34 26.75
C CYS A 256 15.36 -15.45 27.65
N GLY A 257 16.43 -14.73 27.30
CA GLY A 257 17.68 -14.66 28.06
C GLY A 257 17.56 -13.79 29.32
N TYR A 258 16.97 -12.60 29.19
CA TYR A 258 16.96 -11.54 30.20
C TYR A 258 18.32 -10.85 30.45
N GLY A 259 19.28 -11.07 29.56
CA GLY A 259 20.58 -10.40 29.48
C GLY A 259 21.70 -11.14 30.22
N GLY A 260 22.89 -10.55 30.24
CA GLY A 260 24.06 -11.11 30.93
C GLY A 260 25.05 -11.84 30.02
N GLY A 261 24.86 -11.81 28.71
CA GLY A 261 25.75 -12.40 27.71
C GLY A 261 25.44 -13.87 27.44
N ASP A 262 24.20 -14.15 27.05
CA ASP A 262 23.70 -15.50 26.87
C ASP A 262 24.21 -16.16 25.59
N THR A 263 24.32 -17.48 25.62
CA THR A 263 24.45 -18.30 24.41
C THR A 263 23.12 -18.98 24.14
N ILE A 264 22.42 -18.55 23.09
CA ILE A 264 21.08 -19.00 22.73
C ILE A 264 21.16 -19.79 21.42
N ASN A 265 20.67 -21.03 21.42
CA ASN A 265 20.55 -21.86 20.22
C ASN A 265 19.09 -22.26 20.00
N GLY A 266 18.57 -21.93 18.83
CA GLY A 266 17.25 -22.31 18.34
C GLY A 266 17.12 -23.80 18.01
N SER A 267 16.01 -24.13 17.39
CA SER A 267 15.60 -25.41 16.84
C SER A 267 15.79 -25.41 15.32
N ARG A 268 15.10 -26.28 14.58
CA ARG A 268 14.99 -26.23 13.11
C ARG A 268 13.65 -25.65 12.63
N ALA A 269 12.87 -25.10 13.55
CA ALA A 269 11.56 -24.54 13.31
C ALA A 269 11.63 -23.01 13.31
N ASN A 270 10.50 -22.32 13.27
CA ASN A 270 10.50 -20.86 13.23
C ASN A 270 10.50 -20.33 14.67
N ASP A 271 11.62 -19.80 15.11
CA ASP A 271 11.84 -19.48 16.52
C ASP A 271 11.86 -17.97 16.80
N VAL A 272 11.62 -17.63 18.06
CA VAL A 272 11.84 -16.28 18.57
C VAL A 272 12.88 -16.34 19.69
N LEU A 273 14.03 -15.75 19.43
CA LEU A 273 15.20 -15.78 20.30
C LEU A 273 15.52 -14.36 20.76
N GLU A 274 15.36 -14.07 22.05
CA GLU A 274 15.68 -12.76 22.62
C GLU A 274 16.70 -12.90 23.76
N ALA A 275 17.87 -12.29 23.61
CA ALA A 275 18.87 -12.25 24.69
C ALA A 275 18.43 -11.30 25.82
N GLY A 276 17.84 -10.15 25.53
CA GLY A 276 17.23 -9.27 26.54
C GLY A 276 18.21 -8.25 27.12
N ASP A 277 17.94 -7.72 28.31
CA ASP A 277 18.74 -6.65 28.94
C ASP A 277 18.79 -6.86 30.47
N SER A 278 19.99 -7.08 31.02
CA SER A 278 20.18 -7.26 32.46
C SER A 278 20.25 -5.93 33.24
N GLY A 279 20.23 -4.80 32.52
CA GLY A 279 20.39 -3.45 33.06
C GLY A 279 21.83 -3.10 33.46
N ARG A 280 22.82 -3.95 33.11
CA ARG A 280 24.24 -3.65 33.37
C ARG A 280 24.78 -2.71 32.29
N ASN A 281 25.81 -1.95 32.67
CA ASN A 281 26.51 -1.07 31.74
C ASN A 281 28.02 -1.12 32.03
N PRO A 282 28.85 -1.72 31.15
CA PRO A 282 28.47 -2.34 29.87
C PRO A 282 27.74 -3.68 30.06
N GLU A 283 26.74 -3.93 29.20
CA GLU A 283 26.10 -5.24 29.07
C GLU A 283 27.04 -6.21 28.33
N PRO A 284 27.22 -7.46 28.80
CA PRO A 284 27.95 -8.47 28.04
C PRO A 284 27.19 -8.88 26.79
N GLY A 285 27.90 -9.02 25.67
CA GLY A 285 27.29 -9.44 24.40
C GLY A 285 26.82 -10.90 24.40
N ALA A 286 25.72 -11.16 23.73
CA ALA A 286 25.11 -12.46 23.54
C ALA A 286 25.58 -13.14 22.24
N THR A 287 25.43 -14.45 22.16
CA THR A 287 25.60 -15.25 20.94
C THR A 287 24.31 -16.00 20.66
N ILE A 288 23.63 -15.69 19.56
CA ILE A 288 22.34 -16.25 19.19
C ILE A 288 22.48 -16.97 17.84
N ASN A 289 22.09 -18.24 17.79
CA ASN A 289 22.02 -19.03 16.55
C ASN A 289 20.58 -19.52 16.34
N GLY A 290 19.94 -19.13 15.23
CA GLY A 290 18.61 -19.58 14.82
C GLY A 290 18.60 -21.05 14.37
N ASN A 291 19.57 -21.40 13.52
CA ASN A 291 19.75 -22.66 12.81
C ASN A 291 18.89 -22.76 11.54
N ASP A 292 17.93 -23.69 11.45
CA ASP A 292 17.06 -23.80 10.28
C ASP A 292 15.69 -23.22 10.66
N GLY A 293 14.95 -22.68 9.69
CA GLY A 293 13.66 -22.04 9.94
C GLY A 293 13.71 -20.54 9.67
N SER A 294 12.55 -19.90 9.68
CA SER A 294 12.42 -18.45 9.61
C SER A 294 12.37 -17.90 11.03
N ASP A 295 13.52 -17.46 11.52
CA ASP A 295 13.73 -17.08 12.91
C ASP A 295 13.67 -15.57 13.12
N ARG A 296 13.37 -15.19 14.36
CA ARG A 296 13.48 -13.82 14.84
C ARG A 296 14.49 -13.75 15.98
N LEU A 297 15.62 -13.11 15.71
CA LEU A 297 16.75 -12.99 16.63
C LEU A 297 16.87 -11.55 17.13
N ARG A 298 17.03 -11.39 18.45
CA ARG A 298 17.22 -10.09 19.09
C ARG A 298 18.35 -10.13 20.12
N GLY A 299 19.43 -9.38 19.86
CA GLY A 299 20.59 -9.24 20.74
C GLY A 299 20.29 -8.38 21.97
N GLY A 300 19.84 -7.15 21.77
CA GLY A 300 19.60 -6.21 22.88
C GLY A 300 20.77 -5.24 23.04
N PRO A 301 21.10 -4.80 24.26
CA PRO A 301 22.35 -4.10 24.52
C PRO A 301 23.52 -5.08 24.65
N GLY A 302 24.71 -4.69 24.23
CA GLY A 302 25.89 -5.55 24.22
C GLY A 302 26.54 -5.57 22.85
N ASN A 303 27.68 -6.26 22.72
CA ASN A 303 28.28 -6.51 21.41
C ASN A 303 27.88 -7.93 20.99
N ASP A 304 26.77 -8.04 20.28
CA ASP A 304 26.11 -9.32 20.07
C ASP A 304 26.57 -10.02 18.78
N ILE A 305 26.45 -11.34 18.75
CA ILE A 305 26.67 -12.17 17.56
C ILE A 305 25.37 -12.89 17.25
N LEU A 306 24.74 -12.55 16.13
CA LEU A 306 23.48 -13.16 15.69
C LEU A 306 23.71 -13.89 14.37
N SER A 307 23.39 -15.18 14.34
CA SER A 307 23.40 -16.01 13.14
C SER A 307 22.00 -16.57 12.90
N GLY A 308 21.35 -16.17 11.80
CA GLY A 308 20.03 -16.66 11.39
C GLY A 308 20.10 -18.13 11.00
N GLY A 309 20.73 -18.41 9.86
CA GLY A 309 21.10 -19.76 9.45
C GLY A 309 20.46 -20.12 8.12
N SER A 310 19.49 -21.02 8.08
CA SER A 310 18.75 -21.36 6.85
C SER A 310 17.30 -20.95 6.99
N GLY A 311 16.80 -20.08 6.12
CA GLY A 311 15.42 -19.61 6.11
C GLY A 311 15.37 -18.10 6.06
N ASP A 312 14.16 -17.54 6.01
CA ASP A 312 14.02 -16.09 5.93
C ASP A 312 14.01 -15.51 7.36
N ASP A 313 15.15 -14.95 7.79
CA ASP A 313 15.37 -14.55 9.18
C ASP A 313 15.23 -13.04 9.42
N VAL A 314 14.91 -12.67 10.66
CA VAL A 314 14.87 -11.28 11.13
C VAL A 314 15.89 -11.08 12.26
N LEU A 315 16.97 -10.35 11.98
CA LEU A 315 18.06 -10.11 12.92
C LEU A 315 18.05 -8.67 13.44
N ILE A 316 17.88 -8.51 14.75
CA ILE A 316 17.88 -7.22 15.44
C ILE A 316 19.07 -7.18 16.40
N GLY A 317 20.10 -6.40 16.07
CA GLY A 317 21.30 -6.22 16.91
C GLY A 317 20.94 -5.49 18.19
N GLY A 318 20.80 -4.17 18.09
CA GLY A 318 20.31 -3.35 19.20
C GLY A 318 21.31 -2.26 19.52
N ALA A 319 21.88 -2.28 20.73
CA ALA A 319 22.82 -1.26 21.15
C ALA A 319 24.20 -1.86 21.43
N GLY A 320 25.18 -1.54 20.59
CA GLY A 320 26.56 -1.95 20.72
C GLY A 320 27.14 -2.32 19.36
N ASN A 321 28.27 -3.01 19.35
CA ASN A 321 28.93 -3.41 18.12
C ASN A 321 28.54 -4.84 17.79
N ASP A 322 27.55 -5.00 16.91
CA ASP A 322 26.93 -6.28 16.62
C ASP A 322 27.47 -6.90 15.33
N MET A 323 27.51 -8.23 15.30
CA MET A 323 27.77 -9.02 14.10
C MET A 323 26.49 -9.78 13.74
N LEU A 324 25.90 -9.44 12.60
CA LEU A 324 24.65 -10.01 12.09
C LEU A 324 24.92 -10.80 10.82
N ASP A 325 24.66 -12.09 10.84
CA ASP A 325 24.80 -13.00 9.69
C ASP A 325 23.46 -13.71 9.46
N GLY A 326 22.78 -13.43 8.36
CA GLY A 326 21.49 -14.08 8.09
C GLY A 326 21.64 -15.46 7.46
N GLY A 327 22.78 -15.77 6.85
CA GLY A 327 23.00 -17.05 6.20
C GLY A 327 22.24 -17.21 4.87
N LEU A 328 21.46 -18.28 4.74
CA LEU A 328 20.71 -18.62 3.53
C LEU A 328 19.26 -18.18 3.67
N GLY A 329 18.71 -17.52 2.66
CA GLY A 329 17.30 -17.08 2.67
C GLY A 329 17.18 -15.58 2.47
N GLU A 330 15.95 -15.06 2.44
CA GLU A 330 15.71 -13.62 2.31
C GLU A 330 15.65 -12.98 3.70
N ASN A 331 16.73 -12.32 4.13
CA ASN A 331 16.85 -11.86 5.51
C ASN A 331 16.58 -10.36 5.70
N GLN A 332 16.17 -10.02 6.91
CA GLN A 332 15.94 -8.65 7.36
C GLN A 332 16.87 -8.29 8.51
N TYR A 333 17.58 -7.17 8.39
CA TYR A 333 18.54 -6.71 9.39
C TYR A 333 18.14 -5.37 9.97
N LEU A 334 18.14 -5.27 11.30
CA LEU A 334 18.06 -4.03 12.03
C LEU A 334 19.31 -3.91 12.93
N PRO A 335 20.41 -3.31 12.42
CA PRO A 335 21.68 -3.21 13.16
C PRO A 335 21.59 -2.38 14.44
N GLY A 336 20.71 -1.38 14.49
CA GLY A 336 20.63 -0.49 15.65
C GLY A 336 21.83 0.46 15.76
N SER A 337 22.23 0.79 16.98
CA SER A 337 23.27 1.77 17.27
C SER A 337 24.62 1.13 17.59
N GLY A 338 25.72 1.76 17.19
CA GLY A 338 27.09 1.28 17.37
C GLY A 338 27.76 0.97 16.03
N THR A 339 28.82 0.15 16.04
CA THR A 339 29.57 -0.26 14.85
C THR A 339 29.25 -1.70 14.51
N ASN A 340 28.42 -1.88 13.48
CA ASN A 340 27.81 -3.16 13.14
C ASN A 340 28.42 -3.76 11.88
N VAL A 341 28.49 -5.09 11.82
CA VAL A 341 28.90 -5.87 10.66
C VAL A 341 27.73 -6.74 10.22
N ILE A 342 27.34 -6.65 8.96
CA ILE A 342 26.20 -7.36 8.39
C ILE A 342 26.66 -8.24 7.23
N THR A 343 26.24 -9.50 7.25
CA THR A 343 26.44 -10.49 6.19
C THR A 343 25.06 -10.99 5.75
N GLY A 344 24.66 -10.57 4.55
CA GLY A 344 23.38 -10.90 3.92
C GLY A 344 23.38 -12.31 3.36
N GLY A 345 24.07 -12.48 2.23
CA GLY A 345 24.17 -13.77 1.57
C GLY A 345 24.13 -13.61 0.06
N ALA A 346 23.53 -14.59 -0.62
CA ALA A 346 23.33 -14.56 -2.08
C ALA A 346 21.86 -14.32 -2.50
N SER A 347 20.94 -14.37 -1.53
CA SER A 347 19.50 -14.18 -1.71
C SER A 347 19.14 -12.70 -1.54
N LEU A 348 17.86 -12.34 -1.45
CA LEU A 348 17.45 -10.95 -1.22
C LEU A 348 17.66 -10.57 0.24
N ASP A 349 18.65 -9.73 0.51
CA ASP A 349 18.93 -9.26 1.87
C ASP A 349 18.61 -7.77 2.03
N ILE A 350 17.89 -7.44 3.12
CA ILE A 350 17.31 -6.11 3.36
C ILE A 350 17.79 -5.54 4.69
N VAL A 351 18.49 -4.40 4.65
CA VAL A 351 18.94 -3.69 5.86
C VAL A 351 18.08 -2.47 6.13
N PHE A 352 17.53 -2.41 7.33
CA PHE A 352 16.73 -1.30 7.84
C PHE A 352 17.60 -0.36 8.67
N ILE A 353 17.74 0.88 8.22
CA ILE A 353 18.47 1.93 8.94
C ILE A 353 17.46 2.89 9.56
N ASP A 354 17.54 3.08 10.87
CA ASP A 354 16.63 3.96 11.63
C ASP A 354 17.01 5.45 11.51
N SER A 355 17.17 5.92 10.28
CA SER A 355 17.53 7.30 9.93
C SER A 355 16.85 7.72 8.63
N ASN A 356 16.87 9.00 8.30
CA ASN A 356 16.47 9.46 6.96
C ASN A 356 17.62 9.23 5.98
N LYS A 357 17.31 8.91 4.73
CA LYS A 357 18.28 8.65 3.65
C LYS A 357 19.26 9.80 3.45
N ALA A 358 18.80 11.04 3.61
CA ALA A 358 19.64 12.24 3.48
C ALA A 358 20.66 12.39 4.62
N ASP A 359 20.44 11.74 5.75
CA ASP A 359 21.29 11.80 6.95
C ASP A 359 22.28 10.62 7.01
N VAL A 360 22.31 9.76 5.99
CA VAL A 360 23.20 8.60 5.90
C VAL A 360 24.31 8.87 4.89
N ASP A 361 25.55 8.82 5.37
CA ASP A 361 26.73 8.92 4.51
C ASP A 361 27.18 7.54 4.01
N GLY A 362 27.87 7.52 2.87
CA GLY A 362 28.45 6.29 2.29
C GLY A 362 27.59 5.56 1.27
N LEU A 363 26.31 5.93 1.12
CA LEU A 363 25.35 5.31 0.20
C LEU A 363 25.86 5.19 -1.25
N GLY A 364 26.51 6.24 -1.76
CA GLY A 364 27.00 6.26 -3.15
C GLY A 364 28.13 5.28 -3.46
N ASN A 365 28.78 4.71 -2.44
CA ASN A 365 29.88 3.75 -2.58
C ASN A 365 29.44 2.31 -2.28
N CYS A 366 28.14 2.08 -2.03
CA CYS A 366 27.64 0.77 -1.70
C CYS A 366 27.58 -0.13 -2.93
N THR A 367 28.17 -1.31 -2.79
CA THR A 367 28.10 -2.44 -3.71
C THR A 367 27.55 -3.64 -2.96
N LYS A 368 27.02 -4.63 -3.68
CA LYS A 368 26.54 -5.87 -3.06
C LYS A 368 27.62 -6.53 -2.22
N THR A 369 28.89 -6.42 -2.63
CA THR A 369 30.02 -7.02 -1.91
C THR A 369 30.49 -6.23 -0.69
N SER A 370 30.24 -4.91 -0.66
CA SER A 370 30.74 -4.03 0.39
C SER A 370 29.97 -2.71 0.37
N CYS A 371 29.34 -2.38 1.49
CA CYS A 371 28.62 -1.15 1.74
C CYS A 371 28.94 -0.66 3.15
N ALA A 372 29.66 0.45 3.26
CA ALA A 372 29.98 1.08 4.53
C ALA A 372 29.13 2.34 4.70
N LEU A 373 28.31 2.36 5.75
CA LEU A 373 27.36 3.42 6.05
C LEU A 373 27.70 4.04 7.40
N THR A 374 27.51 5.36 7.50
CA THR A 374 27.49 6.06 8.80
C THR A 374 26.19 6.83 8.95
N TYR A 375 25.55 6.70 10.11
CA TYR A 375 24.21 7.23 10.40
C TYR A 375 24.05 7.53 11.89
N VAL A 376 22.94 8.16 12.28
CA VAL A 376 22.64 8.46 13.69
C VAL A 376 21.45 7.60 14.13
N ALA A 377 21.73 6.57 14.93
CA ALA A 377 20.68 5.75 15.57
C ALA A 377 20.53 6.14 17.04
N ASN A 378 19.30 6.45 17.46
CA ASN A 378 18.97 6.82 18.84
C ASN A 378 19.87 7.93 19.43
N GLY A 379 20.29 8.90 18.61
CA GLY A 379 21.17 10.00 19.02
C GLY A 379 22.65 9.65 19.13
N THR A 380 23.06 8.44 18.70
CA THR A 380 24.45 7.97 18.71
C THR A 380 24.98 7.82 17.28
N ASN A 381 26.17 8.37 17.02
CA ASN A 381 26.87 8.14 15.75
C ASN A 381 27.19 6.66 15.62
N SER A 382 26.63 6.04 14.59
CA SER A 382 26.66 4.61 14.34
C SER A 382 27.18 4.34 12.93
N SER A 383 27.69 3.14 12.71
CA SER A 383 28.14 2.70 11.40
C SER A 383 27.74 1.25 11.16
N ALA A 384 27.47 0.92 9.89
CA ALA A 384 27.21 -0.45 9.48
C ALA A 384 28.07 -0.78 8.26
N THR A 385 28.78 -1.89 8.33
CA THR A 385 29.49 -2.47 7.18
C THR A 385 28.71 -3.69 6.74
N ALA A 386 28.04 -3.59 5.60
CA ALA A 386 27.23 -4.66 5.02
C ALA A 386 27.91 -5.30 3.81
N SER A 387 27.78 -6.61 3.69
CA SER A 387 28.21 -7.41 2.54
C SER A 387 27.14 -8.44 2.20
N GLY A 388 26.98 -8.74 0.91
CA GLY A 388 25.90 -9.59 0.40
C GLY A 388 24.51 -8.97 0.58
N VAL A 389 24.36 -7.64 0.45
CA VAL A 389 23.07 -6.95 0.68
C VAL A 389 22.58 -6.27 -0.60
N GLU A 390 21.28 -6.41 -0.87
CA GLU A 390 20.60 -5.89 -2.07
C GLU A 390 19.90 -4.57 -1.81
N VAL A 391 19.29 -4.41 -0.63
CA VAL A 391 18.34 -3.32 -0.36
C VAL A 391 18.62 -2.66 0.97
N LEU A 392 18.64 -1.32 0.96
CA LEU A 392 18.64 -0.51 2.17
C LEU A 392 17.30 0.23 2.28
N ILE A 393 16.68 0.19 3.46
CA ILE A 393 15.43 0.87 3.77
C ILE A 393 15.65 1.90 4.88
N PHE A 394 15.18 3.12 4.64
CA PHE A 394 15.28 4.27 5.56
C PHE A 394 13.89 4.66 6.06
N ARG A 395 13.79 5.64 6.96
CA ARG A 395 12.48 6.17 7.39
C ARG A 395 11.68 6.83 6.27
N ASP A 396 12.38 7.45 5.32
CA ASP A 396 11.87 8.32 4.27
C ASP A 396 12.07 7.78 2.84
N GLY A 397 12.69 6.61 2.67
CA GLY A 397 12.93 6.06 1.34
C GLY A 397 13.60 4.69 1.30
N ARG A 398 14.01 4.30 0.10
CA ARG A 398 14.70 3.05 -0.23
C ARG A 398 15.95 3.33 -1.07
N TYR A 399 16.92 2.43 -1.02
CA TYR A 399 18.09 2.43 -1.90
C TYR A 399 18.39 0.99 -2.31
N ASP A 400 18.22 0.70 -3.60
CA ASP A 400 18.57 -0.59 -4.19
C ASP A 400 20.02 -0.57 -4.66
N ILE A 401 20.79 -1.55 -4.23
CA ILE A 401 22.20 -1.72 -4.58
C ILE A 401 22.25 -2.46 -5.91
N THR A 402 22.54 -1.73 -6.99
CA THR A 402 22.47 -2.24 -8.36
C THR A 402 23.74 -2.92 -8.86
N ASN A 403 24.87 -2.77 -8.16
CA ASN A 403 26.19 -3.27 -8.56
C ASN A 403 26.76 -4.30 -7.59
#